data_AF-A0A7I7T8Q2-F1
#
_entry.id   AF-A0A7I7T8Q2-F1
#
_cell.length_a   1.000
_cell.length_b   1.000
_cell.length_c   1.000
_cell.angle_alpha   90.00
_cell.angle_beta   90.00
_cell.angle_gamma   90.00
#
_symmetry.space_group_name_H-M   'P 1'
#
loop_
_entity.id
_entity.type
_entity.pdbx_description
1 polymer ?
#
loop_
_entity_poly.entity_id
_entity_poly.type
_entity_poly.pdbx_seq_one_letter_code
_entity_poly.pdbx_strand_id
1 'polypeptide(L)'
;MPSTARGRCATRDGLAAAGRTESSFAVVPEIILSAGEDHDATRRLLAFYGSTPAYRPVLDIHGWGDLQPELNSMSKQGKWLEMAGLISERVEPDRDRHTGRDRRRTGPLRSRDGHHGRGGL
;
A
#
# COMPACT_ATOMS: atom_id res chain seq x y z
N MET A 1 -15.63 -2.82 12.07
CA MET A 1 -14.90 -3.92 11.39
C MET A 1 -14.21 -3.32 10.17
N PRO A 2 -12.87 -3.33 10.06
CA PRO A 2 -12.16 -2.72 8.94
C PRO A 2 -12.50 -3.44 7.62
N SER A 3 -12.63 -2.68 6.53
CA SER A 3 -13.05 -3.12 5.18
C SER A 3 -12.27 -4.34 4.64
N THR A 4 -10.97 -4.42 4.95
CA THR A 4 -10.06 -5.50 4.51
C THR A 4 -10.42 -6.88 5.06
N ALA A 5 -11.12 -6.97 6.20
CA ALA A 5 -11.53 -8.24 6.78
C ALA A 5 -12.63 -8.94 5.94
N ARG A 6 -13.44 -8.17 5.20
CA ARG A 6 -14.59 -8.69 4.45
C ARG A 6 -14.17 -9.36 3.13
N GLY A 7 -13.21 -8.76 2.43
CA GLY A 7 -12.69 -9.31 1.16
C GLY A 7 -12.01 -10.67 1.33
N ARG A 8 -11.15 -10.82 2.35
CA ARG A 8 -10.49 -12.11 2.64
C ARG A 8 -11.49 -13.21 3.05
N CYS A 9 -12.57 -12.85 3.74
CA CYS A 9 -13.62 -13.81 4.10
C CYS A 9 -14.30 -14.37 2.85
N ALA A 10 -14.75 -13.50 1.94
CA ALA A 10 -15.38 -13.92 0.69
C ALA A 10 -14.47 -14.81 -0.18
N THR A 11 -13.18 -14.48 -0.29
CA THR A 11 -12.21 -15.34 -1.00
C THR A 11 -12.08 -16.71 -0.34
N ARG A 12 -11.98 -16.77 1.00
CA ARG A 12 -11.88 -18.03 1.74
C ARG A 12 -13.14 -18.87 1.58
N ASP A 13 -14.31 -18.26 1.70
CA ASP A 13 -15.60 -18.93 1.57
C ASP A 13 -15.75 -19.53 0.17
N GLY A 14 -15.34 -18.78 -0.87
CA GLY A 14 -15.31 -19.26 -2.25
C GLY A 14 -14.33 -20.41 -2.47
N LEU A 15 -13.13 -20.35 -1.90
CA LEU A 15 -12.15 -21.44 -1.96
C LEU A 15 -12.69 -22.71 -1.27
N ALA A 16 -13.29 -22.57 -0.09
CA ALA A 16 -13.88 -23.68 0.65
C ALA A 16 -15.03 -24.33 -0.13
N ALA A 17 -15.93 -23.53 -0.73
CA ALA A 17 -17.02 -24.03 -1.57
C ALA A 17 -16.53 -24.80 -2.82
N ALA A 18 -15.35 -24.44 -3.33
CA ALA A 18 -14.70 -25.13 -4.45
C ALA A 18 -13.80 -26.31 -4.03
N GLY A 19 -13.75 -26.67 -2.74
CA GLY A 19 -12.88 -27.73 -2.22
C GLY A 19 -11.38 -27.40 -2.31
N ARG A 20 -11.03 -26.10 -2.38
CA ARG A 20 -9.65 -25.61 -2.54
C ARG A 20 -9.12 -25.00 -1.24
N THR A 21 -7.80 -25.10 -1.05
CA THR A 21 -7.11 -24.50 0.10
C THR A 21 -6.50 -23.14 -0.25
N GLU A 22 -6.27 -22.29 0.76
CA GLU A 22 -5.56 -20.99 0.57
C GLU A 22 -4.17 -21.18 -0.07
N SER A 23 -3.48 -22.29 0.21
CA SER A 23 -2.17 -22.60 -0.39
C SER A 23 -2.20 -22.79 -1.91
N SER A 24 -3.38 -23.02 -2.49
CA SER A 24 -3.57 -23.15 -3.94
C SER A 24 -3.93 -21.84 -4.65
N PHE A 25 -3.90 -20.71 -3.92
CA PHE A 25 -4.38 -19.42 -4.39
C PHE A 25 -3.46 -18.28 -3.99
N ALA A 26 -3.00 -17.48 -4.96
CA ALA A 26 -2.17 -16.31 -4.72
C ALA A 26 -2.99 -15.02 -4.83
N VAL A 27 -2.80 -14.10 -3.88
CA VAL A 27 -3.30 -12.72 -3.97
C VAL A 27 -2.17 -11.84 -4.46
N VAL A 28 -2.35 -11.20 -5.62
CA VAL A 28 -1.39 -10.25 -6.18
C VAL A 28 -2.05 -8.87 -6.18
N PRO A 29 -1.64 -7.94 -5.31
CA PRO A 29 -2.20 -6.60 -5.28
C PRO A 29 -1.65 -5.75 -6.43
N GLU A 30 -2.50 -4.88 -6.99
CA GLU A 30 -2.04 -3.75 -7.80
C GLU A 30 -1.59 -2.64 -6.84
N ILE A 31 -0.36 -2.16 -7.02
CA ILE A 31 0.27 -1.16 -6.15
C ILE A 31 0.68 0.04 -6.99
N ILE A 32 0.25 1.23 -6.57
CA ILE A 32 0.81 2.49 -7.06
C ILE A 32 2.09 2.73 -6.26
N LEU A 33 3.24 2.67 -6.93
CA LEU A 33 4.56 2.85 -6.33
C LEU A 33 5.29 4.02 -6.98
N SER A 34 5.84 4.90 -6.16
CA SER A 34 6.80 5.93 -6.59
C SER A 34 8.19 5.57 -6.08
N ALA A 35 9.19 5.58 -6.95
CA ALA A 35 10.60 5.44 -6.59
C ALA A 35 11.36 6.72 -7.00
N GLY A 36 12.42 7.07 -6.27
CA GLY A 36 13.16 8.32 -6.47
C GLY A 36 12.55 9.50 -5.71
N GLU A 37 12.97 10.71 -6.07
CA GLU A 37 12.56 11.95 -5.37
C GLU A 37 11.43 12.72 -6.08
N ASP A 38 11.15 12.42 -7.36
CA ASP A 38 10.02 12.98 -8.09
C ASP A 38 8.78 12.08 -7.93
N HIS A 39 7.72 12.65 -7.36
CA HIS A 39 6.49 11.96 -7.03
C HIS A 39 5.28 12.50 -7.79
N ASP A 40 5.45 13.40 -8.75
CA ASP A 40 4.34 14.10 -9.41
C ASP A 40 3.39 13.15 -10.14
N ALA A 41 3.94 12.13 -10.81
CA ALA A 41 3.14 11.10 -11.47
C ALA A 41 2.26 10.33 -10.46
N THR A 42 2.83 9.97 -9.32
CA THR A 42 2.12 9.25 -8.25
C THR A 42 1.03 10.12 -7.63
N ARG A 43 1.30 11.40 -7.38
CA ARG A 43 0.29 12.32 -6.83
C ARG A 43 -0.89 12.50 -7.77
N ARG A 44 -0.65 12.58 -9.08
CA ARG A 44 -1.73 12.61 -10.09
C ARG A 44 -2.57 11.33 -10.06
N LEU A 45 -1.93 10.16 -9.96
CA LEU A 45 -2.64 8.88 -9.85
C LEU A 45 -3.47 8.80 -8.56
N LEU A 46 -2.89 9.16 -7.42
CA LEU A 46 -3.59 9.19 -6.13
C LEU A 46 -4.77 10.15 -6.15
N ALA A 47 -4.61 11.33 -6.76
CA ALA A 47 -5.69 12.30 -6.90
C ALA A 47 -6.82 11.78 -7.80
N PHE A 48 -6.47 11.12 -8.91
CA PHE A 48 -7.43 10.51 -9.81
C PHE A 48 -8.25 9.41 -9.12
N TYR A 49 -7.60 8.43 -8.51
CA TYR A 49 -8.28 7.34 -7.80
C TYR A 49 -9.08 7.87 -6.61
N GLY A 50 -8.48 8.79 -5.84
CA GLY A 50 -9.11 9.47 -4.70
C GLY A 50 -10.33 10.30 -5.09
N SER A 51 -10.49 10.70 -6.36
CA SER A 51 -11.69 11.40 -6.84
C SER A 51 -12.90 10.50 -7.03
N THR A 52 -12.72 9.16 -7.06
CA THR A 52 -13.82 8.21 -7.28
C THR A 52 -14.53 7.87 -5.96
N PRO A 53 -15.86 7.69 -5.94
CA PRO A 53 -16.60 7.34 -4.72
C PRO A 53 -16.09 6.06 -4.03
N ALA A 54 -15.60 5.09 -4.82
CA ALA A 54 -15.10 3.82 -4.32
C ALA A 54 -13.86 3.95 -3.41
N TYR A 55 -13.11 5.06 -3.51
CA TYR A 55 -11.90 5.29 -2.73
C TYR A 55 -12.15 6.03 -1.41
N ARG A 56 -13.36 6.57 -1.15
CA ARG A 56 -13.69 7.22 0.13
C ARG A 56 -13.35 6.34 1.34
N PRO A 57 -13.71 5.03 1.38
CA PRO A 57 -13.38 4.18 2.52
C PRO A 57 -11.87 3.98 2.73
N VAL A 58 -11.06 4.03 1.66
CA VAL A 58 -9.60 3.95 1.76
C VAL A 58 -9.06 5.23 2.39
N LEU A 59 -9.55 6.39 1.94
CA LEU A 59 -9.17 7.69 2.49
C LEU A 59 -9.61 7.85 3.96
N ASP A 60 -10.79 7.35 4.33
CA ASP A 60 -11.29 7.36 5.72
C ASP A 60 -10.36 6.59 6.68
N ILE A 61 -9.74 5.48 6.24
CA ILE A 61 -8.77 4.72 7.06
C ILE A 61 -7.57 5.58 7.45
N HIS A 62 -7.20 6.53 6.60
CA HIS A 62 -6.08 7.46 6.83
C HIS A 62 -6.53 8.80 7.42
N GLY A 63 -7.83 8.98 7.74
CA GLY A 63 -8.39 10.24 8.22
C GLY A 63 -8.51 11.33 7.15
N TRP A 64 -8.40 10.97 5.87
CA TRP A 64 -8.45 11.87 4.72
C TRP A 64 -9.76 11.80 3.95
N GLY A 65 -10.80 11.21 4.54
CA GLY A 65 -12.08 11.00 3.88
C GLY A 65 -12.62 12.22 3.15
N ASP A 66 -12.52 13.38 3.78
CA ASP A 66 -13.07 14.64 3.27
C ASP A 66 -12.35 15.17 2.03
N LEU A 67 -11.19 14.60 1.65
CA LEU A 67 -10.58 14.85 0.35
C LEU A 67 -11.40 14.32 -0.82
N GLN A 68 -12.12 13.22 -0.65
CA GLN A 68 -12.84 12.59 -1.76
C GLN A 68 -13.86 13.53 -2.42
N PRO A 69 -14.78 14.19 -1.68
CA PRO A 69 -15.75 15.11 -2.30
C PRO A 69 -15.07 16.31 -2.98
N GLU A 70 -13.96 16.80 -2.43
CA GLU A 70 -13.18 17.90 -3.00
C GLU A 70 -12.53 17.47 -4.33
N LEU A 71 -11.80 16.35 -4.33
CA LEU A 71 -11.19 15.75 -5.51
C LEU A 71 -12.22 15.39 -6.59
N ASN A 72 -13.41 14.89 -6.20
CA ASN A 72 -14.49 14.57 -7.13
C ASN A 72 -15.05 15.83 -7.82
N SER A 73 -15.18 16.92 -7.07
CA SER A 73 -15.64 18.20 -7.62
C SER A 73 -14.62 18.75 -8.62
N MET A 74 -13.33 18.71 -8.26
CA MET A 74 -12.24 19.19 -9.10
C MET A 74 -12.07 18.36 -10.38
N SER A 75 -12.23 17.02 -10.31
CA SER A 75 -12.10 16.15 -11.48
C SER A 75 -13.18 16.43 -12.54
N LYS A 76 -14.42 16.68 -12.10
CA LYS A 76 -15.53 17.10 -12.99
C LYS A 76 -15.30 18.47 -13.63
N GLN A 77 -14.48 19.32 -13.00
CA GLN A 77 -14.08 20.63 -13.52
C GLN A 77 -12.83 20.56 -14.41
N GLY A 78 -12.22 19.38 -14.58
CA GLY A 78 -10.98 19.21 -15.36
C GLY A 78 -9.71 19.75 -14.70
N LYS A 79 -9.75 20.00 -13.38
CA LYS A 79 -8.65 20.63 -12.60
C LYS A 79 -7.56 19.65 -12.20
N TRP A 80 -7.06 18.87 -13.15
CA TRP A 80 -6.17 17.71 -12.88
C TRP A 80 -4.85 18.08 -12.21
N LEU A 81 -4.24 19.22 -12.56
CA LEU A 81 -2.99 19.68 -11.94
C LEU A 81 -3.21 20.13 -10.49
N GLU A 82 -4.27 20.92 -10.24
CA GLU A 82 -4.61 21.40 -8.90
C GLU A 82 -4.93 20.25 -7.95
N MET A 83 -5.61 19.21 -8.45
CA MET A 83 -5.90 18.00 -7.66
C MET A 83 -4.65 17.30 -7.13
N ALA A 84 -3.56 17.27 -7.91
CA ALA A 84 -2.30 16.68 -7.46
C ALA A 84 -1.64 17.51 -6.36
N GLY A 85 -1.80 18.84 -6.38
CA GLY A 85 -1.32 19.74 -5.32
C GLY A 85 -2.00 19.45 -3.97
N LEU A 86 -3.31 19.21 -3.98
CA LEU A 86 -4.07 18.88 -2.78
C LEU A 86 -3.59 17.57 -2.12
N ILE A 87 -3.10 16.61 -2.91
CA ILE A 87 -2.47 15.39 -2.39
C ILE A 87 -1.15 15.75 -1.68
N SER A 88 -0.27 16.54 -2.29
CA SER A 88 0.99 16.96 -1.67
C SER A 88 0.78 17.57 -0.28
N GLU A 89 -0.20 18.46 -0.15
CA GLU A 89 -0.45 19.22 1.08
C GLU A 89 -0.98 18.36 2.23
N ARG A 90 -1.82 17.35 1.92
CA ARG A 90 -2.55 16.59 2.96
C ARG A 90 -1.99 15.19 3.23
N VAL A 91 -1.40 14.56 2.23
CA VAL A 91 -0.93 13.17 2.28
C VAL A 91 0.56 13.08 2.62
N GLU A 92 1.32 14.12 2.24
CA GLU A 92 2.76 14.19 2.51
C GLU A 92 3.12 15.38 3.44
N PRO A 93 2.49 15.54 4.63
CA PRO A 93 2.89 16.59 5.55
C PRO A 93 4.28 16.28 6.10
N ASP A 94 5.26 17.10 5.72
CA ASP A 94 6.62 17.21 6.26
C ASP A 94 7.35 15.88 6.60
N ARG A 95 8.31 15.51 5.74
CA ARG A 95 9.13 14.29 5.85
C ARG A 95 9.91 14.16 7.17
N ASP A 96 10.06 15.22 7.94
CA ASP A 96 10.86 15.22 9.17
C ASP A 96 10.19 14.55 10.38
N ARG A 97 8.90 14.18 10.31
CA ARG A 97 8.21 13.54 11.44
C ARG A 97 8.52 12.05 11.63
N HIS A 98 9.25 11.40 10.72
CA HIS A 98 9.56 9.96 10.80
C HIS A 98 11.02 9.60 10.50
N THR A 99 11.98 10.42 10.95
CA THR A 99 13.38 9.96 11.09
C THR A 99 13.78 9.80 12.55
N GLY A 100 12.99 9.03 13.30
CA GLY A 100 13.50 8.24 14.41
C GLY A 100 14.43 7.15 13.89
N ARG A 101 15.62 7.55 13.42
CA ARG A 101 16.64 6.66 12.89
C ARG A 101 17.20 5.81 14.03
N ASP A 102 16.60 4.64 14.28
CA ASP A 102 17.29 3.61 15.07
C ASP A 102 18.49 3.08 14.28
N ARG A 103 19.64 3.74 14.47
CA ARG A 103 20.95 3.33 13.95
C ARG A 103 21.51 2.11 14.70
N ARG A 104 20.73 1.08 15.02
CA ARG A 104 21.29 -0.16 15.61
C ARG A 104 20.63 -1.44 15.09
N ARG A 105 21.14 -1.97 13.97
CA ARG A 105 21.53 -3.39 13.85
C ARG A 105 22.29 -3.68 12.55
N THR A 106 23.59 -3.40 12.54
CA THR A 106 24.54 -4.14 11.69
C THR A 106 25.37 -5.03 12.62
N GLY A 107 24.82 -6.20 12.94
CA GLY A 107 25.63 -7.32 13.42
C GLY A 107 26.02 -8.16 12.20
N PRO A 108 27.26 -8.69 12.11
CA PRO A 108 27.67 -9.46 10.95
C PRO A 108 26.79 -10.70 10.78
N LEU A 109 26.45 -11.00 9.53
CA LEU A 109 25.82 -12.25 9.13
C LEU A 109 26.80 -13.38 9.49
N ARG A 110 26.56 -14.07 10.61
CA ARG A 110 27.36 -15.24 10.98
C ARG A 110 27.09 -16.34 9.94
N SER A 111 28.13 -16.67 9.17
CA SER A 111 28.17 -17.87 8.35
C SER A 111 27.86 -19.09 9.21
N ARG A 112 26.85 -19.86 8.81
CA ARG A 112 26.57 -21.18 9.36
C ARG A 112 27.53 -22.16 8.72
N ASP A 113 28.71 -22.31 9.31
CA ASP A 113 29.51 -23.52 9.13
C ASP A 113 29.00 -24.56 10.13
N GLY A 114 28.51 -25.67 9.59
CA GLY A 114 27.98 -26.80 10.33
C GLY A 114 28.18 -28.09 9.56
N HIS A 115 29.33 -28.72 9.80
CA HIS A 115 29.67 -30.13 9.63
C HIS A 115 28.56 -31.09 9.16
N HIS A 116 28.84 -31.82 8.07
CA HIS A 116 28.46 -33.24 7.95
C HIS A 116 29.73 -34.07 7.73
N GLY A 117 29.88 -35.11 8.54
CA GLY A 117 31.08 -35.92 8.67
C GLY A 117 31.17 -37.10 7.69
N ARG A 118 32.42 -37.49 7.44
CA ARG A 118 33.03 -38.81 7.22
C ARG A 118 32.17 -40.00 6.71
N GLY A 119 32.71 -40.66 5.67
CA GLY A 119 32.62 -42.10 5.37
C GLY A 119 33.19 -42.38 3.98
N GLY A 120 34.40 -42.93 3.84
CA GLY A 120 34.67 -44.32 3.36
C GLY A 120 34.51 -44.43 1.83
N LEU A 121 35.46 -44.82 0.99
CA LEU A 121 36.65 -45.68 1.08
C LEU A 121 37.76 -45.09 0.19
#